data_AF-A0A8S2EJE7-F1
#
_entry.id   AF-A0A8S2EJE7-F1
#
_cell.length_a   1.000
_cell.length_b   1.000
_cell.length_c   1.000
_cell.angle_alpha   90.00
_cell.angle_beta   90.00
_cell.angle_gamma   90.00
#
_symmetry.space_group_name_H-M   'P 1'
#
loop_
_entity.id
_entity.type
_entity.pdbx_description
1 polymer ?
#
loop_
_entity_poly.entity_id
_entity_poly.type
_entity_poly.pdbx_seq_one_letter_code
_entity_poly.pdbx_strand_id
1 'polypeptide(L)'
;LEVCQERLIDLEKLLENPSDPERVRFLDGEDDSPEVIMKKLEQLESRLAVKEEQSLEKDLILEQVSRLIERLSSKAEAGKDDTLALAKKVNDLQNKIKDITRKMMATVAELSVQQGDALKLQQEKNGKDIELQQCYVRMEQGEPPSPEIFQEWQRFIETEKRRLNERETREQNERETEHFLLPGGVMTQAEPRPQAYAPGDDVDIQVARPYGAHAPFKPSEPGANMRHIRKPNPKPIEI
;
A
#
# COMPACT_ATOMS: atom_id res chain seq x y z
N LEU A 1 19.38 77.16 120.53
CA LEU A 1 19.79 76.14 119.53
C LEU A 1 19.25 74.77 119.94
N GLU A 2 19.44 74.35 121.19
CA GLU A 2 18.91 73.08 121.72
C GLU A 2 17.39 72.94 121.59
N VAL A 3 16.61 73.97 121.92
CA VAL A 3 15.13 73.96 121.77
C VAL A 3 14.66 73.74 120.32
N CYS A 4 15.44 74.21 119.34
CA CYS A 4 15.11 74.00 117.93
C CYS A 4 15.46 72.57 117.46
N GLN A 5 16.49 71.96 118.05
CA GLN A 5 16.88 70.58 117.77
C GLN A 5 15.90 69.59 118.38
N GLU A 6 15.44 69.82 119.62
CA GLU A 6 14.38 69.00 120.23
C GLU A 6 13.10 69.03 119.39
N ARG A 7 12.68 70.22 118.94
CA ARG A 7 11.48 70.35 118.11
C ARG A 7 11.60 69.68 116.74
N LEU A 8 12.80 69.63 116.17
CA LEU A 8 13.06 68.94 114.91
C LEU A 8 12.98 67.41 115.10
N ILE A 9 13.58 66.89 116.17
CA ILE A 9 13.51 65.46 116.54
C ILE A 9 12.06 65.04 116.82
N ASP A 10 11.27 65.90 117.46
CA ASP A 10 9.85 65.63 117.72
C ASP A 10 9.02 65.60 116.43
N LEU A 11 9.33 66.48 115.47
CA LEU A 11 8.69 66.48 114.15
C LEU A 11 9.10 65.26 113.31
N GLU A 12 10.36 64.85 113.36
CA GLU A 12 10.84 63.61 112.71
C GLU A 12 10.14 62.38 113.29
N LYS A 13 10.02 62.28 114.61
CA LYS A 13 9.27 61.19 115.27
C LYS A 13 7.79 61.17 114.87
N LEU A 14 7.17 62.32 114.65
CA LEU A 14 5.79 62.40 114.17
C LEU A 14 5.68 61.98 112.70
N LEU A 15 6.64 62.36 111.85
CA LEU A 15 6.69 62.02 110.42
C LEU A 15 7.06 60.55 110.16
N GLU A 16 7.82 59.90 111.02
CA GLU A 16 8.20 58.49 110.88
C GLU A 16 7.24 57.53 111.60
N ASN A 17 6.18 58.03 112.23
CA ASN A 17 5.23 57.20 112.96
C ASN A 17 4.39 56.32 112.00
N PRO A 18 4.58 54.98 111.99
CA PRO A 18 3.83 54.08 111.12
C PRO A 18 2.39 53.83 111.60
N SER A 19 1.99 54.41 112.75
CA SER A 19 0.65 54.25 113.33
C SER A 19 -0.28 55.43 113.05
N ASP A 20 0.13 56.40 112.23
CA ASP A 20 -0.66 57.59 111.91
C ASP A 20 -1.80 57.26 110.92
N PRO A 21 -3.08 57.30 111.35
CA PRO A 21 -4.21 56.88 110.53
C PRO A 21 -4.47 57.79 109.32
N GLU A 22 -3.98 59.04 109.30
CA GLU A 22 -4.12 59.93 108.14
C GLU A 22 -3.11 59.62 107.02
N ARG A 23 -2.03 58.90 107.34
CA ARG A 23 -0.94 58.57 106.39
C ARG A 23 -0.93 57.10 105.95
N VAL A 24 -1.65 56.23 106.64
CA VAL A 24 -1.77 54.81 106.29
C VAL A 24 -3.05 54.56 105.50
N ARG A 25 -2.92 54.01 104.29
CA ARG A 25 -4.06 53.51 103.52
C ARG A 25 -4.35 52.07 103.94
N PHE A 26 -5.41 51.86 104.71
CA PHE A 26 -5.92 50.50 104.94
C PHE A 26 -6.42 49.93 103.62
N LEU A 27 -5.77 48.87 103.14
CA LEU A 27 -6.26 48.09 102.02
C LEU A 27 -7.39 47.20 102.56
N ASP A 28 -8.50 47.16 101.82
CA ASP A 28 -9.62 46.29 102.15
C ASP A 28 -9.29 44.84 101.75
N GLY A 29 -9.73 43.89 102.57
CA GLY A 29 -9.38 42.47 102.49
C GLY A 29 -8.97 41.90 103.85
N GLU A 30 -9.48 40.72 104.18
CA GLU A 30 -8.97 39.93 105.31
C GLU A 30 -7.74 39.15 104.86
N ASP A 31 -6.66 39.24 105.62
CA ASP A 31 -5.55 38.31 105.47
C ASP A 31 -6.06 36.92 105.83
N ASP A 32 -6.09 36.03 104.84
CA ASP A 32 -6.43 34.64 105.06
C ASP A 32 -5.57 34.09 106.21
N SER A 33 -6.22 33.45 107.19
CA SER A 33 -5.49 32.70 108.22
C SER A 33 -4.49 31.74 107.56
N PRO A 34 -3.30 31.53 108.13
CA PRO A 34 -2.32 30.59 107.60
C PRO A 34 -2.92 29.21 107.30
N GLU A 35 -3.95 28.79 108.05
CA GLU A 35 -4.70 27.55 107.79
C GLU A 35 -5.49 27.56 106.47
N VAL A 36 -6.12 28.68 106.13
CA VAL A 36 -6.88 28.84 104.87
C VAL A 36 -5.92 28.85 103.68
N ILE A 37 -4.76 29.50 103.82
CA ILE A 37 -3.72 29.49 102.78
C ILE A 37 -3.17 28.08 102.58
N MET A 38 -2.86 27.34 103.65
CA MET A 38 -2.40 25.95 103.56
C MET A 38 -3.44 25.07 102.87
N LYS A 39 -4.72 25.22 103.19
CA LYS A 39 -5.80 24.45 102.54
C LYS A 39 -5.94 24.78 101.05
N LYS A 40 -5.81 26.05 100.67
CA LYS A 40 -5.79 26.48 99.26
C LYS A 40 -4.56 25.93 98.53
N LEU A 41 -3.40 25.92 99.19
CA LEU A 41 -2.16 25.35 98.65
C LEU A 41 -2.32 23.86 98.38
N GLU A 42 -2.82 23.08 99.34
CA GLU A 42 -3.06 21.64 99.19
C GLU A 42 -4.04 21.34 98.04
N GLN A 43 -5.11 22.14 97.90
CA GLN A 43 -6.04 22.01 96.78
C GLN A 43 -5.38 22.28 95.41
N LEU A 44 -4.53 23.30 95.34
CA LEU A 44 -3.79 23.64 94.12
C LEU A 44 -2.76 22.56 93.79
N GLU A 45 -2.04 22.05 94.77
CA GLU A 45 -1.09 20.94 94.62
C GLU A 45 -1.79 19.67 94.12
N SER A 46 -2.93 19.30 94.72
CA SER A 46 -3.74 18.17 94.25
C SER A 46 -4.21 18.36 92.81
N ARG A 47 -4.69 19.56 92.46
CA ARG A 47 -5.11 19.87 91.09
C ARG A 47 -3.95 19.86 90.11
N LEU A 48 -2.77 20.34 90.51
CA LEU A 48 -1.56 20.32 89.71
C LEU A 48 -1.13 18.88 89.41
N ALA A 49 -1.07 18.02 90.44
CA ALA A 49 -0.73 16.62 90.30
C ALA A 49 -1.64 15.90 89.28
N VAL A 50 -2.95 16.13 89.34
CA VAL A 50 -3.91 15.58 88.36
C VAL A 50 -3.64 16.09 86.94
N LYS A 51 -3.24 17.35 86.78
CA LYS A 51 -2.91 17.92 85.46
C LYS A 51 -1.59 17.39 84.92
N GLU A 52 -0.60 17.17 85.77
CA GLU A 52 0.67 16.55 85.39
C GLU A 52 0.46 15.11 84.92
N GLU A 53 -0.33 14.32 85.65
CA GLU A 53 -0.71 12.96 85.25
C GLU A 53 -1.42 12.95 83.88
N GLN A 54 -2.41 13.83 83.68
CA GLN A 54 -3.11 13.98 82.41
C GLN A 54 -2.18 14.42 81.26
N SER A 55 -1.14 15.20 81.55
CA SER A 55 -0.16 15.60 80.54
C SER A 55 0.70 14.41 80.12
N LEU A 56 1.21 13.65 81.10
CA LEU A 56 2.04 12.48 80.85
C LEU A 56 1.30 11.40 80.04
N GLU A 57 0.00 11.19 80.32
CA GLU A 57 -0.83 10.27 79.54
C GLU A 57 -0.94 10.72 78.07
N LYS A 58 -1.17 12.01 77.83
CA LYS A 58 -1.24 12.56 76.47
C LYS A 58 0.08 12.48 75.73
N ASP A 59 1.20 12.70 76.42
CA ASP A 59 2.53 12.60 75.83
C ASP A 59 2.81 11.15 75.40
N LEU A 60 2.43 10.16 76.22
CA LEU A 60 2.54 8.74 75.85
C LEU A 60 1.68 8.39 74.63
N ILE A 61 0.44 8.89 74.58
CA ILE A 61 -0.45 8.69 73.42
C ILE A 61 0.14 9.34 72.17
N LEU A 62 0.66 10.56 72.28
CA LEU A 62 1.28 11.28 71.17
C LEU A 62 2.49 10.53 70.63
N GLU A 63 3.33 9.97 71.50
CA GLU A 63 4.47 9.15 71.10
C GLU A 63 4.00 7.90 70.35
N GLN A 64 2.97 7.21 70.86
CA GLN A 64 2.41 6.03 70.19
C GLN A 64 1.82 6.36 68.81
N VAL A 65 1.05 7.44 68.71
CA VAL A 65 0.46 7.91 67.44
C VAL A 65 1.55 8.32 66.45
N SER A 66 2.58 9.03 66.91
CA SER A 66 3.72 9.43 66.07
C SER A 66 4.43 8.21 65.50
N ARG A 67 4.72 7.20 66.33
CA ARG A 67 5.32 5.93 65.87
C ARG A 67 4.44 5.19 64.86
N LEU A 68 3.11 5.23 65.02
CA LEU A 68 2.18 4.63 64.05
C LEU A 68 2.18 5.40 62.72
N ILE A 69 2.20 6.72 62.76
CA ILE A 69 2.28 7.59 61.58
C ILE A 69 3.58 7.32 60.82
N GLU A 70 4.72 7.28 61.51
CA GLU A 70 6.01 6.97 60.89
C GLU A 70 5.99 5.61 60.20
N ARG A 71 5.49 4.56 60.86
CA ARG A 71 5.37 3.21 60.26
C ARG A 71 4.47 3.19 59.03
N LEU A 72 3.34 3.90 59.07
CA LEU A 72 2.43 4.00 57.93
C LEU A 72 3.08 4.78 56.77
N SER A 73 3.76 5.88 57.09
CA SER A 73 4.50 6.69 56.12
C SER A 73 5.59 5.87 55.43
N SER A 74 6.42 5.13 56.18
CA SER A 74 7.45 4.25 55.62
C SER A 74 6.85 3.15 54.72
N LYS A 75 5.71 2.57 55.10
CA LYS A 75 5.02 1.59 54.26
C LYS A 75 4.45 2.22 52.98
N ALA A 76 3.89 3.41 53.08
CA ALA A 76 3.34 4.14 51.94
C ALA A 76 4.45 4.51 50.94
N GLU A 77 5.59 5.02 51.43
CA GLU A 77 6.76 5.32 50.58
C GLU A 77 7.31 4.06 49.90
N ALA A 78 7.48 2.97 50.63
CA ALA A 78 7.94 1.71 50.03
C ALA A 78 6.98 1.21 48.91
N GLY A 79 5.66 1.35 49.10
CA GLY A 79 4.68 0.95 48.09
C GLY A 79 4.63 1.85 46.85
N LYS A 80 5.06 3.12 46.94
CA LYS A 80 5.08 4.04 45.79
C LYS A 80 6.05 3.57 44.71
N ASP A 81 7.25 3.15 45.12
CA ASP A 81 8.29 2.71 44.18
C ASP A 81 7.87 1.45 43.43
N ASP A 82 7.28 0.48 44.14
CA ASP A 82 6.75 -0.75 43.53
C ASP A 82 5.61 -0.45 42.54
N THR A 83 4.69 0.44 42.93
CA THR A 83 3.58 0.86 42.07
C THR A 83 4.08 1.58 40.82
N LEU A 84 5.07 2.45 40.95
CA LEU A 84 5.71 3.15 39.83
C LEU A 84 6.44 2.18 38.90
N ALA A 85 7.17 1.22 39.45
CA ALA A 85 7.87 0.20 38.68
C ALA A 85 6.88 -0.68 37.89
N LEU A 86 5.76 -1.06 38.51
CA LEU A 86 4.69 -1.80 37.85
C LEU A 86 4.06 -0.97 36.72
N ALA A 87 3.74 0.31 36.96
CA ALA A 87 3.18 1.20 35.95
C ALA A 87 4.10 1.35 34.72
N LYS A 88 5.42 1.48 34.93
CA LYS A 88 6.41 1.49 33.84
C LYS A 88 6.39 0.19 33.03
N LYS A 89 6.42 -0.97 33.71
CA LYS A 89 6.33 -2.29 33.03
C LYS A 89 5.06 -2.44 32.21
N VAL A 90 3.91 -2.00 32.73
CA VAL A 90 2.64 -2.03 32.00
C VAL A 90 2.71 -1.16 30.75
N ASN A 91 3.27 0.05 30.84
CA ASN A 91 3.43 0.93 29.69
C ASN A 91 4.35 0.33 28.62
N ASP A 92 5.46 -0.29 29.02
CA ASP A 92 6.37 -0.98 28.10
C ASP A 92 5.68 -2.13 27.37
N LEU A 93 4.87 -2.93 28.08
CA LEU A 93 4.08 -4.01 27.49
C LEU A 93 3.03 -3.47 26.52
N GLN A 94 2.35 -2.37 26.85
CA GLN A 94 1.39 -1.72 25.95
C GLN A 94 2.07 -1.26 24.65
N ASN A 95 3.27 -0.67 24.73
CA ASN A 95 4.03 -0.27 23.55
C ASN A 95 4.44 -1.48 22.70
N LYS A 96 4.94 -2.56 23.32
CA LYS A 96 5.25 -3.81 22.61
C LYS A 96 4.03 -4.40 21.91
N ILE A 97 2.87 -4.40 22.56
CA ILE A 97 1.61 -4.87 21.97
C ILE A 97 1.26 -4.02 20.74
N LYS A 98 1.32 -2.69 20.84
CA LYS A 98 1.05 -1.80 19.71
C LYS A 98 2.00 -2.05 18.53
N ASP A 99 3.27 -2.30 18.80
CA ASP A 99 4.26 -2.59 17.76
C ASP A 99 4.01 -3.94 17.08
N ILE A 100 3.70 -4.98 17.85
CA ILE A 100 3.34 -6.30 17.31
C ILE A 100 2.07 -6.20 16.48
N THR A 101 1.04 -5.50 16.96
CA THR A 101 -0.20 -5.30 16.21
C THR A 101 0.04 -4.58 14.88
N ARG A 102 0.92 -3.56 14.86
CA ARG A 102 1.32 -2.90 13.60
C ARG A 102 2.02 -3.85 12.64
N LYS A 103 2.95 -4.66 13.12
CA LYS A 103 3.63 -5.69 12.29
C LYS A 103 2.63 -6.72 11.77
N MET A 104 1.71 -7.18 12.61
CA MET A 104 0.66 -8.12 12.24
C MET A 104 -0.23 -7.54 11.13
N MET A 105 -0.68 -6.29 11.27
CA MET A 105 -1.45 -5.60 10.22
C MET A 105 -0.68 -5.51 8.90
N ALA A 106 0.61 -5.19 8.93
CA ALA A 106 1.45 -5.16 7.74
C ALA A 106 1.53 -6.55 7.07
N THR A 107 1.80 -7.60 7.84
CA THR A 107 1.86 -8.98 7.31
C THR A 107 0.53 -9.45 6.76
N VAL A 108 -0.60 -9.06 7.37
CA VAL A 108 -1.95 -9.40 6.87
C VAL A 108 -2.23 -8.67 5.56
N ALA A 109 -1.80 -7.41 5.42
CA ALA A 109 -1.94 -6.67 4.17
C ALA A 109 -1.08 -7.26 3.05
N GLU A 110 0.18 -7.62 3.34
CA GLU A 110 1.06 -8.31 2.39
C GLU A 110 0.45 -9.64 1.92
N LEU A 111 -0.05 -10.44 2.86
CA LEU A 111 -0.73 -11.70 2.55
C LEU A 111 -1.97 -11.48 1.67
N SER A 112 -2.76 -10.44 1.94
CA SER A 112 -3.94 -10.11 1.15
C SER A 112 -3.59 -9.77 -0.31
N VAL A 113 -2.48 -9.06 -0.54
CA VAL A 113 -2.01 -8.76 -1.90
C VAL A 113 -1.59 -10.05 -2.61
N GLN A 114 -0.78 -10.87 -1.93
CA GLN A 114 -0.31 -12.15 -2.48
C GLN A 114 -1.47 -13.12 -2.78
N GLN A 115 -2.50 -13.14 -1.94
CA GLN A 115 -3.72 -13.93 -2.18
C GLN A 115 -4.46 -13.43 -3.43
N GLY A 116 -4.55 -12.11 -3.63
CA GLY A 116 -5.12 -11.51 -4.82
C GLY A 116 -4.37 -11.92 -6.10
N ASP A 117 -3.04 -11.86 -6.06
CA ASP A 117 -2.18 -12.27 -7.18
C ASP A 117 -2.30 -13.77 -7.48
N ALA A 118 -2.31 -14.61 -6.44
CA ALA A 118 -2.49 -16.05 -6.58
C ALA A 118 -3.86 -16.39 -7.22
N LEU A 119 -4.93 -15.70 -6.81
CA LEU A 119 -6.26 -15.88 -7.41
C LEU A 119 -6.26 -15.48 -8.89
N LYS A 120 -5.64 -14.35 -9.24
CA LYS A 120 -5.54 -13.88 -10.62
C LYS A 120 -4.78 -14.86 -11.51
N LEU A 121 -3.63 -15.33 -11.05
CA LEU A 121 -2.84 -16.35 -11.76
C LEU A 121 -3.60 -17.67 -11.92
N GLN A 122 -4.37 -18.07 -10.89
CA GLN A 122 -5.21 -19.26 -10.97
C GLN A 122 -6.31 -19.12 -12.03
N GLN A 123 -6.94 -17.95 -12.14
CA GLN A 123 -7.93 -17.67 -13.18
C GLN A 123 -7.32 -17.71 -14.58
N GLU A 124 -6.15 -17.09 -14.77
CA GLU A 124 -5.43 -17.10 -16.05
C GLU A 124 -5.03 -18.51 -16.46
N LYS A 125 -4.47 -19.29 -15.52
CA LYS A 125 -4.13 -20.69 -15.75
C LYS A 125 -5.37 -21.48 -16.20
N ASN A 126 -6.47 -21.37 -15.46
CA ASN A 126 -7.70 -22.08 -15.81
C ASN A 126 -8.22 -21.66 -17.20
N GLY A 127 -8.14 -20.38 -17.54
CA GLY A 127 -8.51 -19.88 -18.88
C GLY A 127 -7.63 -20.50 -19.98
N LYS A 128 -6.31 -20.53 -19.77
CA LYS A 128 -5.35 -21.14 -20.69
C LYS A 128 -5.53 -22.66 -20.81
N ASP A 129 -5.83 -23.35 -19.72
CA ASP A 129 -6.11 -24.79 -19.73
C ASP A 129 -7.35 -25.10 -20.58
N ILE A 130 -8.40 -24.28 -20.48
CA ILE A 130 -9.61 -24.41 -21.31
C ILE A 130 -9.30 -24.13 -22.78
N GLU A 131 -8.57 -23.05 -23.08
CA GLU A 131 -8.13 -22.72 -24.45
C GLU A 131 -7.33 -23.89 -25.04
N LEU A 132 -6.40 -24.45 -24.28
CA LEU A 132 -5.56 -25.59 -24.68
C LEU A 132 -6.41 -26.82 -24.97
N GLN A 133 -7.37 -27.15 -24.09
CA GLN A 133 -8.29 -28.27 -24.31
C GLN A 133 -9.10 -28.10 -25.61
N GLN A 134 -9.58 -26.89 -25.89
CA GLN A 134 -10.28 -26.61 -27.14
C GLN A 134 -9.37 -26.79 -28.36
N CYS A 135 -8.12 -26.34 -28.30
CA CYS A 135 -7.12 -26.55 -29.35
C CYS A 135 -6.89 -28.04 -29.62
N TYR A 136 -6.76 -28.86 -28.58
CA TYR A 136 -6.62 -30.31 -28.73
C TYR A 136 -7.82 -30.94 -29.42
N VAL A 137 -9.05 -30.61 -28.99
CA VAL A 137 -10.27 -31.12 -29.60
C VAL A 137 -10.38 -30.75 -31.08
N ARG A 138 -10.07 -29.51 -31.45
CA ARG A 138 -10.06 -29.07 -32.87
C ARG A 138 -9.03 -29.83 -33.68
N MET A 139 -7.83 -30.02 -33.12
CA MET A 139 -6.76 -30.76 -33.77
C MET A 139 -7.15 -32.23 -33.99
N GLU A 140 -7.83 -32.87 -33.03
CA GLU A 140 -8.40 -34.22 -33.18
C GLU A 140 -9.46 -34.29 -34.29
N GLN A 141 -10.19 -33.19 -34.52
CA GLN A 141 -11.15 -33.06 -35.61
C GLN A 141 -10.51 -32.71 -36.96
N GLY A 142 -9.19 -32.53 -37.01
CA GLY A 142 -8.46 -32.12 -38.22
C GLY A 142 -8.59 -30.63 -38.56
N GLU A 143 -9.17 -29.84 -37.65
CA GLU A 143 -9.27 -28.38 -37.75
C GLU A 143 -8.00 -27.70 -37.19
N PRO A 144 -7.68 -26.47 -37.63
CA PRO A 144 -6.57 -25.72 -37.09
C PRO A 144 -6.76 -25.45 -35.58
N PRO A 145 -5.70 -25.60 -34.75
CA PRO A 145 -5.81 -25.49 -33.28
C PRO A 145 -6.32 -24.13 -32.81
N SER A 146 -5.88 -23.03 -33.43
CA SER A 146 -6.35 -21.67 -33.13
C SER A 146 -6.60 -20.86 -34.42
N PRO A 147 -7.46 -19.82 -34.35
CA PRO A 147 -7.68 -18.92 -35.48
C PRO A 147 -6.42 -18.14 -35.88
N GLU A 148 -5.55 -17.82 -34.93
CA GLU A 148 -4.28 -17.13 -35.18
C GLU A 148 -3.33 -18.03 -35.98
N ILE A 149 -3.20 -19.30 -35.57
CA ILE A 149 -2.40 -20.30 -36.29
C ILE A 149 -2.96 -20.51 -37.70
N PHE A 150 -4.29 -20.51 -37.86
CA PHE A 150 -4.90 -20.58 -39.17
C PHE A 150 -4.54 -19.38 -40.06
N GLN A 151 -4.57 -18.16 -39.52
CA GLN A 151 -4.18 -16.96 -40.27
C GLN A 151 -2.70 -17.00 -40.65
N GLU A 152 -1.81 -17.42 -39.75
CA GLU A 152 -0.39 -17.60 -40.05
C GLU A 152 -0.18 -18.64 -41.16
N TRP A 153 -0.91 -19.75 -41.11
CA TRP A 153 -0.90 -20.76 -42.16
C TRP A 153 -1.38 -20.20 -43.51
N GLN A 154 -2.47 -19.43 -43.52
CA GLN A 154 -2.95 -18.77 -44.75
C GLN A 154 -1.89 -17.82 -45.33
N ARG A 155 -1.26 -16.99 -44.50
CA ARG A 155 -0.17 -16.11 -44.92
C ARG A 155 1.02 -16.90 -45.50
N PHE A 156 1.35 -18.03 -44.89
CA PHE A 156 2.40 -18.91 -45.39
C PHE A 156 2.06 -19.45 -46.79
N ILE A 157 0.84 -19.96 -46.98
CA ILE A 157 0.36 -20.48 -48.27
C ILE A 157 0.35 -19.40 -49.35
N GLU A 158 -0.09 -18.18 -49.03
CA GLU A 158 -0.06 -17.05 -49.96
C GLU A 158 1.38 -16.66 -50.34
N THR A 159 2.27 -16.62 -49.36
CA THR A 159 3.70 -16.33 -49.60
C THR A 159 4.34 -17.38 -50.49
N GLU A 160 4.02 -18.66 -50.26
CA GLU A 160 4.57 -19.77 -51.04
C GLU A 160 4.02 -19.77 -52.47
N LYS A 161 2.73 -19.51 -52.66
CA LYS A 161 2.14 -19.30 -54.00
C LYS A 161 2.79 -18.13 -54.73
N ARG A 162 3.04 -17.02 -54.02
CA ARG A 162 3.72 -15.86 -54.61
C ARG A 162 5.12 -16.25 -55.10
N ARG A 163 5.91 -16.94 -54.26
CA ARG A 163 7.26 -17.43 -54.62
C ARG A 163 7.23 -18.38 -55.81
N LEU A 164 6.26 -19.29 -55.87
CA LEU A 164 6.11 -20.21 -56.99
C LEU A 164 5.80 -19.45 -58.29
N ASN A 165 4.86 -18.51 -58.25
CA ASN A 165 4.52 -17.67 -59.41
C ASN A 165 5.72 -16.81 -59.85
N GLU A 166 6.46 -16.21 -58.92
CA GLU A 166 7.70 -15.47 -59.22
C GLU A 166 8.75 -16.37 -59.89
N ARG A 167 8.85 -17.63 -59.48
CA ARG A 167 9.73 -18.61 -60.12
C ARG A 167 9.26 -19.00 -61.52
N GLU A 168 7.99 -19.32 -61.69
CA GLU A 168 7.41 -19.69 -62.99
C GLU A 168 7.50 -18.55 -63.99
N THR A 169 7.16 -17.33 -63.57
CA THR A 169 7.30 -16.12 -64.42
C THR A 169 8.74 -15.86 -64.80
N ARG A 170 9.69 -16.07 -63.88
CA ARG A 170 11.12 -15.97 -64.19
C ARG A 170 11.58 -17.06 -65.16
N GLU A 171 11.20 -18.31 -64.96
CA GLU A 171 11.54 -19.42 -65.87
C GLU A 171 10.93 -19.22 -67.26
N GLN A 172 9.68 -18.72 -67.32
CA GLN A 172 9.02 -18.38 -68.58
C GLN A 172 9.72 -17.23 -69.29
N ASN A 173 10.07 -16.16 -68.58
CA ASN A 173 10.86 -15.07 -69.13
C ASN A 173 12.23 -15.56 -69.62
N GLU A 174 12.89 -16.44 -68.87
CA GLU A 174 14.17 -17.04 -69.27
C GLU A 174 14.01 -17.86 -70.57
N ARG A 175 13.00 -18.74 -70.67
CA ARG A 175 12.69 -19.49 -71.91
C ARG A 175 12.33 -18.58 -73.09
N GLU A 176 11.56 -17.53 -72.85
CA GLU A 176 11.24 -16.55 -73.89
C GLU A 176 12.51 -15.83 -74.35
N THR A 177 13.37 -15.39 -73.43
CA THR A 177 14.65 -14.78 -73.80
C THR A 177 15.57 -15.74 -74.55
N GLU A 178 15.59 -17.04 -74.20
CA GLU A 178 16.27 -18.10 -74.96
C GLU A 178 15.71 -18.24 -76.38
N HIS A 179 14.40 -18.12 -76.55
CA HIS A 179 13.76 -18.17 -77.87
C HIS A 179 14.14 -16.98 -78.76
N PHE A 180 14.52 -15.83 -78.18
CA PHE A 180 14.98 -14.63 -78.89
C PHE A 180 16.52 -14.53 -79.04
N LEU A 181 17.27 -15.50 -78.50
CA LEU A 181 18.73 -15.59 -78.59
C LEU A 181 19.16 -16.27 -79.90
N LEU A 182 19.90 -15.56 -80.75
CA LEU A 182 20.49 -16.14 -81.97
C LEU A 182 21.79 -16.92 -81.65
N PRO A 183 22.17 -17.91 -82.49
CA PRO A 183 23.50 -18.53 -82.46
C PRO A 183 24.59 -17.45 -82.66
N GLY A 184 25.31 -17.13 -81.57
CA GLY A 184 26.25 -16.00 -81.51
C GLY A 184 26.02 -15.04 -80.33
N GLY A 185 24.95 -15.23 -79.55
CA GLY A 185 24.71 -14.51 -78.29
C GLY A 185 24.10 -13.10 -78.44
N VAL A 186 23.62 -12.75 -79.65
CA VAL A 186 22.95 -11.46 -79.92
C VAL A 186 21.44 -11.63 -79.75
N MET A 187 20.82 -10.77 -78.94
CA MET A 187 19.36 -10.72 -78.70
C MET A 187 18.62 -10.11 -79.90
N THR A 188 17.51 -10.73 -80.31
CA THR A 188 16.66 -10.22 -81.41
C THR A 188 15.25 -9.85 -80.95
N GLN A 189 14.62 -8.92 -81.68
CA GLN A 189 13.23 -8.48 -81.43
C GLN A 189 12.27 -8.94 -82.53
N ALA A 190 12.72 -9.78 -83.46
CA ALA A 190 11.90 -10.29 -84.57
C ALA A 190 11.13 -11.53 -84.11
N GLU A 191 9.83 -11.61 -84.42
CA GLU A 191 9.03 -12.78 -84.08
C GLU A 191 9.55 -14.05 -84.79
N PRO A 192 9.90 -15.11 -84.04
CA PRO A 192 10.38 -16.36 -84.60
C PRO A 192 9.31 -17.03 -85.49
N ARG A 193 9.75 -17.53 -86.64
CA ARG A 193 8.85 -18.23 -87.57
C ARG A 193 8.40 -19.56 -86.95
N PRO A 194 7.10 -19.91 -87.00
CA PRO A 194 6.63 -21.22 -86.57
C PRO A 194 7.43 -22.34 -87.25
N GLN A 195 7.96 -23.28 -86.46
CA GLN A 195 8.86 -24.33 -86.96
C GLN A 195 8.16 -25.33 -87.90
N ALA A 196 6.82 -25.35 -87.95
CA ALA A 196 6.05 -26.05 -88.96
C ALA A 196 4.67 -25.39 -89.15
N TYR A 197 4.20 -25.29 -90.40
CA TYR A 197 2.82 -24.90 -90.75
C TYR A 197 1.96 -26.10 -91.20
N ALA A 198 2.50 -27.32 -91.15
CA ALA A 198 1.76 -28.54 -91.44
C ALA A 198 1.43 -29.25 -90.13
N PRO A 199 0.18 -29.71 -89.90
CA PRO A 199 -0.11 -30.68 -88.86
C PRO A 199 0.79 -31.89 -89.10
N GLY A 200 1.57 -32.27 -88.09
CA GLY A 200 2.53 -33.36 -88.21
C GLY A 200 1.80 -34.67 -88.40
N ASP A 201 1.74 -35.14 -89.64
CA ASP A 201 1.75 -36.55 -90.03
C ASP A 201 2.63 -36.65 -91.27
N ASP A 202 3.76 -37.32 -91.10
CA ASP A 202 4.66 -37.94 -92.08
C ASP A 202 5.13 -37.14 -93.32
N VAL A 203 6.41 -36.76 -93.23
CA VAL A 203 7.46 -36.79 -94.27
C VAL A 203 6.98 -37.05 -95.71
N ASP A 204 6.77 -35.97 -96.46
CA ASP A 204 7.28 -35.81 -97.84
C ASP A 204 6.99 -34.38 -98.32
N ILE A 205 7.99 -33.50 -98.23
CA ILE A 205 7.96 -32.19 -98.90
C ILE A 205 9.12 -32.13 -99.88
N GLN A 206 8.90 -32.52 -101.14
CA GLN A 206 9.64 -32.01 -102.30
C GLN A 206 8.77 -32.07 -103.57
N VAL A 207 7.84 -31.12 -103.71
CA VAL A 207 7.46 -30.39 -104.94
C VAL A 207 6.14 -29.68 -104.64
N ALA A 208 6.13 -28.35 -104.70
CA ALA A 208 4.91 -27.57 -104.59
C ALA A 208 3.99 -27.91 -105.76
N ARG A 209 2.83 -28.51 -105.51
CA ARG A 209 1.75 -28.53 -106.51
C ARG A 209 1.39 -27.07 -106.79
N PRO A 210 1.46 -26.59 -108.06
CA PRO A 210 0.99 -25.26 -108.36
C PRO A 210 -0.47 -25.20 -107.95
N TYR A 211 -0.79 -24.34 -106.99
CA TYR A 211 -2.17 -24.04 -106.70
C TYR A 211 -2.78 -23.57 -108.02
N GLY A 212 -3.83 -24.26 -108.48
CA GLY A 212 -4.56 -23.87 -109.68
C GLY A 212 -5.16 -22.47 -109.51
N ALA A 213 -6.13 -22.08 -110.34
CA ALA A 213 -6.76 -20.75 -110.30
C ALA A 213 -7.32 -20.29 -108.91
N HIS A 214 -7.31 -21.16 -107.90
CA HIS A 214 -7.75 -20.90 -106.53
C HIS A 214 -6.68 -21.28 -105.50
N ALA A 215 -5.64 -20.46 -105.37
CA ALA A 215 -4.66 -20.60 -104.30
C ALA A 215 -5.25 -20.20 -102.93
N PRO A 216 -4.98 -20.96 -101.85
CA PRO A 216 -5.39 -20.56 -100.51
C PRO A 216 -4.65 -19.27 -100.11
N PHE A 217 -5.43 -18.21 -99.92
CA PHE A 217 -4.97 -16.91 -99.45
C PHE A 217 -4.97 -16.88 -97.92
N LYS A 218 -3.91 -16.34 -97.29
CA LYS A 218 -3.90 -16.04 -95.85
C LYS A 218 -4.94 -14.94 -95.61
N PRO A 219 -6.04 -15.19 -94.87
CA PRO A 219 -7.04 -14.15 -94.61
C PRO A 219 -6.36 -12.95 -93.96
N SER A 220 -6.58 -11.76 -94.52
CA SER A 220 -6.16 -10.51 -93.87
C SER A 220 -6.82 -10.42 -92.50
N GLU A 221 -6.05 -10.02 -91.49
CA GLU A 221 -6.61 -9.79 -90.16
C GLU A 221 -7.81 -8.84 -90.27
N PRO A 222 -8.96 -9.17 -89.67
CA PRO A 222 -10.15 -8.36 -89.78
C PRO A 222 -9.86 -6.96 -89.24
N GLY A 223 -9.89 -5.97 -90.14
CA GLY A 223 -9.67 -4.58 -89.77
C GLY A 223 -10.71 -4.10 -88.74
N ALA A 224 -10.32 -3.15 -87.88
CA ALA A 224 -11.13 -2.65 -86.78
C ALA A 224 -12.58 -2.24 -87.15
N ASN A 225 -12.82 -1.91 -88.43
CA ASN A 225 -14.14 -1.54 -88.96
C ASN A 225 -15.14 -2.69 -89.15
N MET A 226 -14.72 -3.96 -89.08
CA MET A 226 -15.65 -5.10 -89.22
C MET A 226 -16.65 -5.25 -88.07
N ARG A 227 -16.45 -4.55 -86.95
CA ARG A 227 -17.36 -4.56 -85.78
C ARG A 227 -18.74 -3.94 -86.07
N HIS A 228 -18.88 -3.15 -87.15
CA HIS A 228 -20.12 -2.45 -87.50
C HIS A 228 -20.97 -3.18 -88.56
N ILE A 229 -20.48 -4.29 -89.14
CA ILE A 229 -21.22 -5.06 -90.16
C ILE A 229 -22.12 -6.08 -89.46
N ARG A 230 -23.43 -5.86 -89.46
CA ARG A 230 -24.43 -6.81 -88.94
C ARG A 230 -24.70 -7.89 -89.98
N LYS A 231 -24.59 -9.17 -89.59
CA LYS A 231 -24.92 -10.30 -90.48
C LYS A 231 -26.43 -10.32 -90.75
N PRO A 232 -26.88 -10.49 -92.00
CA PRO A 232 -28.31 -10.57 -92.31
C PRO A 232 -28.89 -11.90 -91.78
N ASN A 233 -30.11 -11.84 -91.24
CA ASN A 233 -30.83 -13.04 -90.81
C ASN A 233 -31.31 -13.83 -92.04
N PRO A 234 -30.94 -15.11 -92.20
CA PRO A 234 -31.42 -15.93 -93.30
C PRO A 234 -32.92 -16.17 -93.14
N LYS A 235 -33.70 -15.93 -94.20
CA LYS A 235 -35.13 -16.25 -94.21
C LYS A 235 -35.31 -17.77 -94.32
N PRO A 236 -36.25 -18.39 -93.59
CA PRO A 236 -36.53 -19.80 -93.72
C PRO A 236 -37.03 -20.10 -95.14
N ILE A 237 -36.45 -21.12 -95.75
CA ILE A 237 -36.86 -21.64 -97.05
C ILE A 237 -38.05 -22.56 -96.76
N GLU A 238 -39.23 -22.23 -97.25
CA GLU A 238 -40.39 -23.12 -97.23
C GLU A 238 -40.14 -24.25 -98.25
N ILE A 239 -40.14 -25.50 -97.78
CA ILE A 239 -40.11 -26.72 -98.61
C ILE A 239 -41.49 -27.36 -98.51
#